data_AF-A0A8H3XEY3-F1
#
_entry.id   AF-A0A8H3XEY3-F1
#
_cell.length_a   1.000
_cell.length_b   1.000
_cell.length_c   1.000
_cell.angle_alpha   90.00
_cell.angle_beta   90.00
_cell.angle_gamma   90.00
#
_symmetry.space_group_name_H-M   'P 1'
#
loop_
_entity.id
_entity.type
_entity.pdbx_description
1 polymer ?
#
loop_
_entity_poly.entity_id
_entity_poly.type
_entity_poly.pdbx_seq_one_letter_code
_entity_poly.pdbx_strand_id
1 'polypeptide(L)'
;MTALLKDLALWVLAICSIFIFVKANTNLNPANQGESIIPLRTHSLYMPYIDQDLQNRWFDFGADTVINTNKYIRLTHDRQSQTGWLWSRLPLTAANWQVEFEFKIDGNNPNLYGDGMAVWFTTDRAKPGPVFGFIDKFEGLGIFFDTYANSRQSHSFPYVMAMMGDGHTEYDNANDGKANELAGCEADIRGKSVATKARITYYKNTYLEVKLQYKEWDEWEPCFTINNISIPTVAYLGFSALTGDVSDNHDVISITTNSMNSVPPRVQKPIPRQESASSSWFGLLSILKLIATAAFLGVLILVYRMYRNQSNKRF
;
A
#
# COMPACT_ATOMS: atom_id res chain seq x y z
N MET A 1 37.80 -7.29 -64.54
CA MET A 1 37.03 -8.40 -63.95
C MET A 1 37.05 -8.37 -62.40
N THR A 2 37.08 -7.17 -61.79
CA THR A 2 37.12 -6.96 -60.33
C THR A 2 36.08 -5.95 -59.86
N ALA A 3 35.25 -5.40 -60.76
CA ALA A 3 34.16 -4.48 -60.45
C ALA A 3 32.79 -5.20 -60.33
N LEU A 4 32.56 -6.28 -61.09
CA LEU A 4 31.31 -7.04 -61.10
C LEU A 4 31.07 -7.91 -59.84
N LEU A 5 32.11 -8.17 -59.04
CA LEU A 5 32.01 -8.96 -57.81
C LEU A 5 31.68 -8.13 -56.56
N LYS A 6 31.86 -6.80 -56.61
CA LYS A 6 31.55 -5.91 -55.48
C LYS A 6 30.06 -5.54 -55.43
N ASP A 7 29.41 -5.42 -56.58
CA ASP A 7 27.98 -5.08 -56.64
C ASP A 7 27.06 -6.26 -56.31
N LEU A 8 27.49 -7.51 -56.51
CA LEU A 8 26.71 -8.69 -56.11
C LEU A 8 26.66 -8.87 -54.59
N ALA A 9 27.71 -8.45 -53.87
CA ALA A 9 27.79 -8.55 -52.41
C ALA A 9 26.88 -7.52 -51.70
N LEU A 10 26.65 -6.34 -52.31
CA LEU A 10 25.74 -5.33 -51.75
C LEU A 10 24.25 -5.71 -51.90
N TRP A 11 23.87 -6.45 -52.93
CA TRP A 11 22.48 -6.88 -53.12
C TRP A 11 22.09 -8.07 -52.22
N VAL A 12 23.03 -8.92 -51.84
CA VAL A 12 22.76 -10.03 -50.88
C VAL A 12 22.57 -9.52 -49.44
N LEU A 13 23.26 -8.44 -49.06
CA LEU A 13 23.09 -7.81 -47.73
C LEU A 13 21.77 -7.03 -47.59
N ALA A 14 21.24 -6.48 -48.69
CA ALA A 14 19.95 -5.78 -48.70
C ALA A 14 18.74 -6.74 -48.65
N ILE A 15 18.87 -7.97 -49.17
CA ILE A 15 17.78 -8.96 -49.14
C ILE A 15 17.73 -9.72 -47.81
N CYS A 16 18.87 -9.87 -47.11
CA CYS A 16 18.90 -10.44 -45.75
C CYS A 16 18.38 -9.49 -44.65
N SER A 17 18.24 -8.19 -44.92
CA SER A 17 17.70 -7.22 -43.96
C SER A 17 16.17 -7.02 -44.08
N ILE A 18 15.53 -7.60 -45.10
CA ILE A 18 14.06 -7.54 -45.28
C ILE A 18 13.35 -8.76 -44.66
N PHE A 19 14.06 -9.83 -44.30
CA PHE A 19 13.49 -11.00 -43.61
C PHE A 19 13.55 -10.96 -42.06
N ILE A 20 13.85 -9.80 -41.45
CA ILE A 20 13.65 -9.59 -39.99
C ILE A 20 12.27 -8.99 -39.67
N PHE A 21 11.48 -8.63 -40.68
CA PHE A 21 10.07 -8.32 -40.51
C PHE A 21 9.22 -9.57 -40.78
N VAL A 22 8.96 -10.37 -39.74
CA VAL A 22 7.68 -11.05 -39.40
C VAL A 22 7.90 -11.93 -38.17
N LYS A 23 7.65 -11.34 -37.00
CA LYS A 23 6.64 -11.78 -36.02
C LYS A 23 6.62 -10.74 -34.91
N ALA A 24 6.00 -9.59 -35.20
CA ALA A 24 5.34 -8.87 -34.11
C ALA A 24 4.29 -9.85 -33.58
N ASN A 25 4.63 -10.46 -32.46
CA ASN A 25 3.80 -11.38 -31.73
C ASN A 25 2.58 -10.57 -31.29
N THR A 26 1.47 -10.60 -32.03
CA THR A 26 0.16 -10.25 -31.49
C THR A 26 -0.31 -11.38 -30.58
N ASN A 27 0.51 -11.74 -29.61
CA ASN A 27 -0.01 -12.18 -28.33
C ASN A 27 -0.56 -10.92 -27.69
N LEU A 28 -1.81 -10.60 -28.02
CA LEU A 28 -2.67 -9.88 -27.10
C LEU A 28 -2.80 -10.79 -25.88
N ASN A 29 -1.83 -10.69 -24.98
CA ASN A 29 -1.92 -11.21 -23.64
C ASN A 29 -3.18 -10.56 -23.05
N PRO A 30 -4.24 -11.31 -22.68
CA PRO A 30 -5.39 -10.73 -22.00
C PRO A 30 -5.03 -10.14 -20.63
N ALA A 31 -3.79 -10.38 -20.17
CA ALA A 31 -3.25 -9.92 -18.90
C ALA A 31 -2.91 -8.42 -18.84
N ASN A 32 -3.01 -7.67 -19.94
CA ASN A 32 -2.82 -6.22 -19.98
C ASN A 32 -4.14 -5.44 -20.14
N GLN A 33 -5.25 -5.94 -19.59
CA GLN A 33 -6.28 -5.00 -19.14
C GLN A 33 -5.71 -4.31 -17.89
N GLY A 34 -4.98 -3.22 -18.11
CA GLY A 34 -4.53 -2.35 -17.03
C GLY A 34 -5.73 -2.02 -16.15
N GLU A 35 -5.54 -2.10 -14.84
CA GLU A 35 -6.53 -1.74 -13.83
C GLU A 35 -7.15 -0.39 -14.23
N SER A 36 -8.41 -0.41 -14.65
CA SER A 36 -9.10 0.81 -15.05
C SER A 36 -9.54 1.49 -13.76
N ILE A 37 -8.70 2.40 -13.29
CA ILE A 37 -8.93 3.28 -12.15
C ILE A 37 -9.72 4.49 -12.66
N ILE A 38 -10.95 4.66 -12.16
CA ILE A 38 -11.82 5.79 -12.52
C ILE A 38 -11.96 6.71 -11.30
N PRO A 39 -11.40 7.94 -11.35
CA PRO A 39 -11.52 8.89 -10.25
C PRO A 39 -12.97 9.29 -9.97
N LEU A 40 -13.34 9.31 -8.69
CA LEU A 40 -14.67 9.69 -8.22
C LEU A 40 -14.65 11.08 -7.61
N ARG A 41 -14.80 12.13 -8.43
CA ARG A 41 -14.79 13.53 -7.95
C ARG A 41 -15.80 13.80 -6.83
N THR A 42 -16.93 13.09 -6.83
CA THR A 42 -17.99 13.21 -5.82
C THR A 42 -17.58 12.70 -4.43
N HIS A 43 -16.47 11.97 -4.33
CA HIS A 43 -15.93 11.39 -3.10
C HIS A 43 -14.45 11.79 -2.90
N SER A 44 -13.98 12.80 -3.62
CA SER A 44 -12.63 13.33 -3.47
C SER A 44 -12.69 14.79 -3.03
N LEU A 45 -11.80 15.16 -2.13
CA LEU A 45 -11.78 16.47 -1.46
C LEU A 45 -10.36 17.00 -1.40
N TYR A 46 -10.16 18.22 -1.90
CA TYR A 46 -8.87 18.88 -1.96
C TYR A 46 -9.06 20.37 -1.73
N MET A 47 -7.98 21.06 -1.31
CA MET A 47 -7.96 22.51 -1.25
C MET A 47 -8.15 23.14 -2.65
N PRO A 48 -8.83 24.28 -2.78
CA PRO A 48 -9.64 24.93 -1.75
C PRO A 48 -10.93 24.14 -1.45
N TYR A 49 -11.20 23.85 -0.17
CA TYR A 49 -12.29 22.93 0.21
C TYR A 49 -13.70 23.49 0.05
N ILE A 50 -13.82 24.77 -0.27
CA ILE A 50 -15.08 25.50 -0.32
C ILE A 50 -15.27 25.99 -1.75
N ASP A 51 -16.46 25.75 -2.30
CA ASP A 51 -16.90 26.23 -3.61
C ASP A 51 -17.52 27.64 -3.48
N GLN A 52 -18.50 27.96 -4.33
CA GLN A 52 -19.29 29.18 -4.22
C GLN A 52 -20.21 29.16 -2.98
N ASP A 53 -20.52 30.34 -2.44
CA ASP A 53 -21.43 30.53 -1.31
C ASP A 53 -21.02 29.89 0.03
N LEU A 54 -19.72 29.74 0.26
CA LEU A 54 -19.16 29.16 1.50
C LEU A 54 -19.58 27.70 1.76
N GLN A 55 -19.97 26.96 0.72
CA GLN A 55 -20.36 25.55 0.81
C GLN A 55 -19.46 24.67 -0.06
N ASN A 56 -19.39 23.37 0.26
CA ASN A 56 -18.83 22.36 -0.63
C ASN A 56 -19.97 21.61 -1.34
N ARG A 57 -19.84 21.36 -2.64
CA ARG A 57 -20.86 20.67 -3.43
C ARG A 57 -21.08 19.22 -3.02
N TRP A 58 -20.02 18.52 -2.61
CA TRP A 58 -19.98 17.07 -2.46
C TRP A 58 -19.88 16.59 -1.02
N PHE A 59 -19.46 17.45 -0.09
CA PHE A 59 -19.28 17.12 1.32
C PHE A 59 -20.06 18.07 2.22
N ASP A 60 -20.59 17.53 3.31
CA ASP A 60 -21.11 18.29 4.45
C ASP A 60 -20.09 18.26 5.59
N PHE A 61 -20.08 19.33 6.39
CA PHE A 61 -19.24 19.50 7.58
C PHE A 61 -20.12 19.94 8.74
N GLY A 62 -19.79 19.54 9.97
CA GLY A 62 -20.59 19.96 11.11
C GLY A 62 -19.93 19.74 12.47
N ALA A 63 -20.69 20.11 13.50
CA ALA A 63 -20.25 20.20 14.89
C ALA A 63 -19.03 21.14 15.04
N ASP A 64 -17.95 20.73 15.71
CA ASP A 64 -16.78 21.59 15.96
C ASP A 64 -15.81 21.72 14.78
N THR A 65 -16.16 21.13 13.62
CA THR A 65 -15.30 21.12 12.44
C THR A 65 -15.07 22.53 11.88
N VAL A 66 -13.80 22.88 11.69
CA VAL A 66 -13.37 24.16 11.09
C VAL A 66 -12.65 23.91 9.78
N ILE A 67 -13.09 24.62 8.74
CA ILE A 67 -12.50 24.53 7.41
C ILE A 67 -11.53 25.69 7.24
N ASN A 68 -10.23 25.40 7.22
CA ASN A 68 -9.25 26.33 6.71
C ASN A 68 -9.08 26.08 5.21
N THR A 69 -9.78 26.88 4.41
CA THR A 69 -9.98 26.66 2.96
C THR A 69 -8.73 26.23 2.21
N ASN A 70 -7.55 26.77 2.55
CA ASN A 70 -6.30 26.55 1.82
C ASN A 70 -5.25 25.74 2.61
N LYS A 71 -5.66 25.02 3.66
CA LYS A 71 -4.71 24.32 4.53
C LYS A 71 -5.17 22.94 4.98
N TYR A 72 -6.31 22.86 5.67
CA TYR A 72 -6.84 21.63 6.24
C TYR A 72 -8.32 21.77 6.58
N ILE A 73 -8.95 20.63 6.84
CA ILE A 73 -10.25 20.52 7.50
C ILE A 73 -9.99 19.96 8.90
N ARG A 74 -10.18 20.78 9.93
CA ARG A 74 -9.95 20.39 11.32
C ARG A 74 -11.22 19.84 11.91
N LEU A 75 -11.27 18.54 12.18
CA LEU A 75 -12.42 17.88 12.80
C LEU A 75 -12.56 18.29 14.27
N THR A 76 -11.50 18.17 15.05
CA THR A 76 -11.44 18.68 16.43
C THR A 76 -10.18 19.51 16.64
N HIS A 77 -10.23 20.39 17.63
CA HIS A 77 -9.07 21.13 18.11
C HIS A 77 -8.43 20.40 19.29
N ASP A 78 -7.19 20.75 19.60
CA ASP A 78 -6.52 20.43 20.87
C ASP A 78 -7.20 21.15 22.06
N ARG A 79 -8.45 20.76 22.31
CA ARG A 79 -9.36 21.17 23.37
C ARG A 79 -10.22 19.98 23.75
N GLN A 80 -10.58 19.90 25.03
CA GLN A 80 -11.43 18.84 25.57
C GLN A 80 -12.86 18.91 25.02
N SER A 81 -13.55 17.77 25.02
CA SER A 81 -14.98 17.66 24.71
C SER A 81 -15.36 18.22 23.35
N GLN A 82 -14.57 17.93 22.32
CA GLN A 82 -14.86 18.30 20.94
C GLN A 82 -15.39 17.11 20.15
N THR A 83 -16.25 17.39 19.19
CA THR A 83 -16.72 16.41 18.22
C THR A 83 -16.85 17.09 16.87
N GLY A 84 -16.29 16.48 15.83
CA GLY A 84 -16.38 17.02 14.48
C GLY A 84 -16.52 15.93 13.45
N TRP A 85 -17.10 16.28 12.31
CA TRP A 85 -17.28 15.34 11.22
C TRP A 85 -17.31 16.05 9.86
N LEU A 86 -16.98 15.27 8.84
CA LEU A 86 -17.27 15.55 7.44
C LEU A 86 -17.82 14.29 6.77
N TRP A 87 -18.77 14.45 5.85
CA TRP A 87 -19.45 13.34 5.19
C TRP A 87 -19.70 13.63 3.72
N SER A 88 -19.55 12.62 2.86
CA SER A 88 -20.03 12.70 1.49
C SER A 88 -21.56 12.92 1.47
N ARG A 89 -22.03 13.73 0.52
CA ARG A 89 -23.46 13.97 0.29
C ARG A 89 -24.12 12.84 -0.49
N LEU A 90 -23.33 12.16 -1.31
CA LEU A 90 -23.75 11.02 -2.11
C LEU A 90 -23.16 9.73 -1.54
N PRO A 91 -23.85 8.59 -1.68
CA PRO A 91 -23.30 7.30 -1.33
C PRO A 91 -22.27 6.84 -2.37
N LEU A 92 -21.25 6.12 -1.89
CA LEU A 92 -20.24 5.43 -2.68
C LEU A 92 -20.81 4.09 -3.15
N THR A 93 -21.36 4.06 -4.36
CA THR A 93 -22.01 2.87 -4.94
C THR A 93 -21.07 2.00 -5.79
N ALA A 94 -19.79 2.36 -5.89
CA ALA A 94 -18.81 1.58 -6.62
C ALA A 94 -18.61 0.21 -5.97
N ALA A 95 -18.55 -0.87 -6.75
CA ALA A 95 -18.37 -2.21 -6.21
C ALA A 95 -16.95 -2.40 -5.63
N ASN A 96 -15.94 -1.97 -6.38
CA ASN A 96 -14.56 -1.92 -5.90
C ASN A 96 -14.08 -0.49 -5.90
N TRP A 97 -13.42 -0.09 -4.83
CA TRP A 97 -12.96 1.28 -4.66
C TRP A 97 -11.67 1.33 -3.85
N GLN A 98 -10.95 2.42 -4.03
CA GLN A 98 -9.80 2.80 -3.23
C GLN A 98 -10.02 4.21 -2.72
N VAL A 99 -9.91 4.39 -1.41
CA VAL A 99 -9.88 5.70 -0.77
C VAL A 99 -8.50 5.91 -0.19
N GLU A 100 -7.80 6.94 -0.67
CA GLU A 100 -6.57 7.44 -0.09
C GLU A 100 -6.85 8.79 0.55
N PHE A 101 -6.44 8.99 1.79
CA PHE A 101 -6.55 10.28 2.44
C PHE A 101 -5.29 10.65 3.20
N GLU A 102 -4.98 11.94 3.19
CA GLU A 102 -3.93 12.53 4.00
C GLU A 102 -4.56 13.16 5.23
N PHE A 103 -3.99 12.87 6.39
CA PHE A 103 -4.47 13.34 7.68
C PHE A 103 -3.29 13.77 8.55
N LYS A 104 -3.59 14.47 9.63
CA LYS A 104 -2.61 14.85 10.64
C LYS A 104 -3.25 14.81 12.02
N ILE A 105 -2.57 14.12 12.94
CA ILE A 105 -2.91 14.11 14.37
C ILE A 105 -1.77 14.78 15.12
N ASP A 106 -2.03 15.92 15.75
CA ASP A 106 -1.03 16.63 16.55
C ASP A 106 -1.64 17.35 17.76
N GLY A 107 -0.83 17.63 18.77
CA GLY A 107 -1.27 18.34 19.96
C GLY A 107 -0.09 18.88 20.75
N ASN A 108 -0.36 19.76 21.71
CA ASN A 108 0.69 20.43 22.49
C ASN A 108 1.26 19.52 23.58
N ASN A 109 0.47 18.57 24.08
CA ASN A 109 0.89 17.68 25.16
C ASN A 109 1.59 16.43 24.59
N PRO A 110 2.82 16.12 25.02
CA PRO A 110 3.56 14.96 24.51
C PRO A 110 3.07 13.63 25.08
N ASN A 111 2.44 13.62 26.26
CA ASN A 111 2.17 12.39 27.02
C ASN A 111 0.69 12.10 27.28
N LEU A 112 -0.15 13.14 27.36
CA LEU A 112 -1.59 13.02 27.57
C LEU A 112 -2.33 13.64 26.40
N TYR A 113 -2.87 12.79 25.53
CA TYR A 113 -3.49 13.15 24.26
C TYR A 113 -4.54 12.09 23.89
N GLY A 114 -5.50 12.45 23.03
CA GLY A 114 -6.61 11.58 22.68
C GLY A 114 -7.78 12.33 22.01
N ASP A 115 -8.89 11.66 21.69
CA ASP A 115 -9.04 10.19 21.73
C ASP A 115 -8.69 9.58 20.37
N GLY A 116 -9.04 10.26 19.28
CA GLY A 116 -8.58 9.91 17.94
C GLY A 116 -9.56 10.34 16.85
N MET A 117 -9.45 9.68 15.69
CA MET A 117 -10.37 9.89 14.56
C MET A 117 -10.79 8.57 13.92
N ALA A 118 -11.86 8.61 13.12
CA ALA A 118 -12.36 7.47 12.39
C ALA A 118 -12.72 7.83 10.95
N VAL A 119 -12.61 6.84 10.06
CA VAL A 119 -13.15 6.87 8.71
C VAL A 119 -14.24 5.81 8.57
N TRP A 120 -15.30 6.18 7.86
CA TRP A 120 -16.57 5.46 7.84
C TRP A 120 -17.02 5.13 6.42
N PHE A 121 -17.58 3.94 6.27
CA PHE A 121 -18.35 3.50 5.11
C PHE A 121 -19.67 2.92 5.62
N THR A 122 -20.63 3.80 5.91
CA THR A 122 -21.85 3.46 6.66
C THR A 122 -23.13 3.88 5.92
N THR A 123 -24.24 3.22 6.24
CA THR A 123 -25.56 3.54 5.66
C THR A 123 -26.08 4.89 6.14
N ASP A 124 -25.82 5.21 7.42
CA ASP A 124 -26.07 6.52 8.03
C ASP A 124 -24.91 7.49 7.82
N ARG A 125 -25.21 8.80 7.88
CA ARG A 125 -24.22 9.90 7.80
C ARG A 125 -24.61 11.05 8.71
N ALA A 126 -23.64 11.86 9.13
CA ALA A 126 -23.87 13.14 9.82
C ALA A 126 -24.75 13.03 11.10
N LYS A 127 -24.64 11.92 11.82
CA LYS A 127 -25.28 11.71 13.12
C LYS A 127 -24.19 11.71 14.20
N PRO A 128 -24.08 12.78 15.01
CA PRO A 128 -23.10 12.81 16.10
C PRO A 128 -23.35 11.70 17.13
N GLY A 129 -22.28 11.22 17.75
CA GLY A 129 -22.37 10.23 18.81
C GLY A 129 -21.03 9.95 19.48
N PRO A 130 -21.00 8.97 20.39
CA PRO A 130 -19.84 8.74 21.27
C PRO A 130 -18.67 8.04 20.57
N VAL A 131 -18.89 7.40 19.41
CA VAL A 131 -17.86 6.57 18.76
C VAL A 131 -17.03 7.45 17.83
N PHE A 132 -15.93 8.00 18.33
CA PHE A 132 -15.06 8.92 17.58
C PHE A 132 -15.83 10.07 16.90
N GLY A 133 -16.93 10.51 17.51
CA GLY A 133 -17.78 11.59 17.01
C GLY A 133 -18.97 11.15 16.13
N PHE A 134 -19.16 9.86 15.93
CA PHE A 134 -20.29 9.28 15.19
C PHE A 134 -21.19 8.41 16.10
N ILE A 135 -22.41 8.11 15.62
CA ILE A 135 -23.36 7.26 16.35
C ILE A 135 -22.79 5.90 16.70
N ASP A 136 -23.17 5.43 17.88
CA ASP A 136 -23.01 4.02 18.26
C ASP A 136 -24.05 3.15 17.52
N LYS A 137 -23.82 1.84 17.50
CA LYS A 137 -24.66 0.87 16.77
C LYS A 137 -24.83 1.25 15.30
N PHE A 138 -23.74 1.69 14.68
CA PHE A 138 -23.72 2.01 13.25
C PHE A 138 -23.87 0.75 12.40
N GLU A 139 -24.29 0.92 11.15
CA GLU A 139 -24.34 -0.14 10.15
C GLU A 139 -23.33 0.18 9.03
N GLY A 140 -22.34 -0.70 8.85
CA GLY A 140 -21.26 -0.54 7.88
C GLY A 140 -19.87 -0.71 8.48
N LEU A 141 -18.86 -0.13 7.85
CA LEU A 141 -17.46 -0.24 8.28
C LEU A 141 -17.01 1.03 8.99
N GLY A 142 -16.40 0.87 10.17
CA GLY A 142 -15.59 1.88 10.84
C GLY A 142 -14.12 1.44 10.88
N ILE A 143 -13.21 2.35 10.54
CA ILE A 143 -11.77 2.19 10.78
C ILE A 143 -11.33 3.33 11.70
N PHE A 144 -10.82 2.96 12.87
CA PHE A 144 -10.49 3.86 13.95
C PHE A 144 -8.98 4.05 14.02
N PHE A 145 -8.56 5.30 14.20
CA PHE A 145 -7.20 5.73 14.42
C PHE A 145 -7.15 6.23 15.87
N ASP A 146 -6.98 5.28 16.78
CA ASP A 146 -7.08 5.49 18.22
C ASP A 146 -5.72 5.89 18.79
N THR A 147 -5.67 7.02 19.48
CA THR A 147 -4.43 7.53 20.09
C THR A 147 -4.39 7.36 21.61
N TYR A 148 -5.49 6.94 22.24
CA TYR A 148 -5.59 6.88 23.70
C TYR A 148 -5.95 5.47 24.18
N ALA A 149 -5.20 4.97 25.18
CA ALA A 149 -5.50 3.68 25.78
C ALA A 149 -6.52 3.84 26.92
N ASN A 150 -7.80 3.50 26.68
CA ASN A 150 -8.82 3.46 27.72
C ASN A 150 -8.63 2.30 28.70
N SER A 151 -7.92 1.24 28.28
CA SER A 151 -7.61 0.08 29.11
C SER A 151 -6.18 -0.44 28.91
N ARG A 152 -5.78 -1.43 29.73
CA ARG A 152 -4.50 -2.10 29.56
C ARG A 152 -4.57 -3.06 28.37
N GLN A 153 -4.01 -2.63 27.24
CA GLN A 153 -3.89 -3.46 26.04
C GLN A 153 -2.55 -4.19 25.94
N SER A 154 -2.52 -5.23 25.09
CA SER A 154 -1.29 -5.96 24.75
C SER A 154 -0.49 -5.29 23.63
N HIS A 155 -1.13 -4.40 22.88
CA HIS A 155 -0.52 -3.60 21.82
C HIS A 155 -0.23 -2.18 22.31
N SER A 156 0.57 -1.45 21.54
CA SER A 156 0.91 -0.05 21.77
C SER A 156 -0.03 0.90 21.03
N PHE A 157 -0.21 2.10 21.59
CA PHE A 157 -0.95 3.20 20.94
C PHE A 157 0.02 4.19 20.30
N PRO A 158 -0.35 4.87 19.20
CA PRO A 158 -1.64 4.76 18.51
C PRO A 158 -1.89 3.41 17.81
N TYR A 159 -3.16 3.01 17.77
CA TYR A 159 -3.62 1.74 17.21
C TYR A 159 -4.68 2.00 16.14
N VAL A 160 -4.49 1.38 14.96
CA VAL A 160 -5.46 1.48 13.87
C VAL A 160 -6.21 0.17 13.77
N MET A 161 -7.53 0.19 13.88
CA MET A 161 -8.34 -1.04 13.86
C MET A 161 -9.65 -0.88 13.11
N ALA A 162 -10.23 -1.99 12.68
CA ALA A 162 -11.49 -2.03 11.93
C ALA A 162 -12.59 -2.79 12.68
N MET A 163 -13.81 -2.24 12.64
CA MET A 163 -15.04 -2.89 13.12
C MET A 163 -16.11 -2.84 12.03
N MET A 164 -16.84 -3.95 11.86
CA MET A 164 -18.08 -3.96 11.10
C MET A 164 -19.26 -3.82 12.07
N GLY A 165 -20.04 -2.75 11.89
CA GLY A 165 -21.28 -2.52 12.61
C GLY A 165 -22.47 -3.16 11.89
N ASP A 166 -23.35 -3.79 12.67
CA ASP A 166 -24.55 -4.50 12.23
C ASP A 166 -25.85 -3.74 12.57
N GLY A 167 -25.74 -2.49 13.03
CA GLY A 167 -26.88 -1.68 13.48
C GLY A 167 -27.35 -1.96 14.92
N HIS A 168 -26.72 -2.90 15.64
CA HIS A 168 -27.18 -3.38 16.96
C HIS A 168 -26.07 -3.44 18.00
N THR A 169 -24.87 -3.85 17.57
CA THR A 169 -23.70 -4.07 18.41
C THR A 169 -23.07 -2.75 18.78
N GLU A 170 -22.83 -2.56 20.09
CA GLU A 170 -22.21 -1.36 20.66
C GLU A 170 -20.69 -1.39 20.46
N TYR A 171 -20.09 -0.22 20.29
CA TYR A 171 -18.64 -0.05 20.35
C TYR A 171 -18.15 -0.13 21.81
N ASP A 172 -17.17 -0.98 22.07
CA ASP A 172 -16.58 -1.17 23.40
C ASP A 172 -15.59 -0.06 23.76
N ASN A 173 -16.10 1.14 24.08
CA ASN A 173 -15.26 2.29 24.47
C ASN A 173 -14.36 1.99 25.69
N ALA A 174 -14.79 1.10 26.59
CA ALA A 174 -14.03 0.80 27.79
C ALA A 174 -12.76 -0.02 27.51
N ASN A 175 -12.72 -0.75 26.38
CA ASN A 175 -11.58 -1.56 25.98
C ASN A 175 -11.18 -1.32 24.52
N ASP A 176 -11.30 -0.07 24.06
CA ASP A 176 -10.75 0.37 22.76
C ASP A 176 -11.31 -0.44 21.58
N GLY A 177 -12.59 -0.83 21.65
CA GLY A 177 -13.30 -1.61 20.63
C GLY A 177 -12.88 -3.07 20.47
N LYS A 178 -12.01 -3.58 21.35
CA LYS A 178 -11.40 -4.92 21.28
C LYS A 178 -12.40 -6.06 21.10
N ALA A 179 -13.57 -5.98 21.74
CA ALA A 179 -14.59 -7.03 21.66
C ALA A 179 -15.07 -7.31 20.23
N ASN A 180 -15.02 -6.29 19.36
CA ASN A 180 -15.56 -6.33 18.00
C ASN A 180 -14.48 -6.02 16.93
N GLU A 181 -13.21 -6.13 17.30
CA GLU A 181 -12.08 -5.91 16.41
C GLU A 181 -12.00 -7.01 15.33
N LEU A 182 -11.98 -6.60 14.06
CA LEU A 182 -11.76 -7.54 12.94
C LEU A 182 -10.27 -7.71 12.61
N ALA A 183 -9.54 -6.61 12.65
CA ALA A 183 -8.10 -6.55 12.48
C ALA A 183 -7.59 -5.17 12.90
N GLY A 184 -6.32 -5.10 13.30
CA GLY A 184 -5.65 -3.85 13.62
C GLY A 184 -4.14 -3.92 13.47
N CYS A 185 -3.49 -2.76 13.56
CA CYS A 185 -2.04 -2.63 13.59
C CYS A 185 -1.61 -1.46 14.50
N GLU A 186 -0.43 -1.61 15.11
CA GLU A 186 0.23 -0.50 15.80
C GLU A 186 0.83 0.46 14.78
N ALA A 187 0.54 1.74 14.90
CA ALA A 187 1.04 2.75 13.98
C ALA A 187 1.32 4.06 14.72
N ASP A 188 2.59 4.41 14.84
CA ASP A 188 3.00 5.70 15.38
C ASP A 188 2.67 6.80 14.37
N ILE A 189 1.45 7.35 14.43
CA ILE A 189 0.91 8.30 13.44
C ILE A 189 0.76 9.73 13.98
N ARG A 190 1.02 9.94 15.27
CA ARG A 190 0.86 11.24 15.93
C ARG A 190 2.13 12.07 15.82
N GLY A 191 1.98 13.38 15.56
CA GLY A 191 3.09 14.33 15.59
C GLY A 191 4.16 14.10 14.53
N LYS A 192 3.81 13.48 13.40
CA LYS A 192 4.75 13.18 12.31
C LYS A 192 5.11 14.41 11.50
N SER A 193 6.38 14.47 11.11
CA SER A 193 6.94 15.50 10.23
C SER A 193 6.72 15.19 8.74
N VAL A 194 6.53 13.91 8.41
CA VAL A 194 6.15 13.44 7.07
C VAL A 194 4.63 13.46 6.93
N ALA A 195 4.13 13.60 5.69
CA ALA A 195 2.69 13.51 5.44
C ALA A 195 2.17 12.12 5.84
N THR A 196 1.17 12.11 6.72
CA THR A 196 0.52 10.91 7.21
C THR A 196 -0.64 10.56 6.28
N LYS A 197 -0.60 9.38 5.65
CA LYS A 197 -1.65 8.94 4.72
C LYS A 197 -2.16 7.57 5.06
N ALA A 198 -3.42 7.31 4.75
CA ALA A 198 -4.01 5.99 4.77
C ALA A 198 -4.60 5.68 3.41
N ARG A 199 -4.42 4.43 2.95
CA ARG A 199 -5.01 3.90 1.74
C ARG A 199 -5.82 2.67 2.08
N ILE A 200 -7.11 2.76 1.80
CA ILE A 200 -8.10 1.71 2.02
C ILE A 200 -8.53 1.20 0.65
N THR A 201 -8.23 -0.06 0.36
CA THR A 201 -8.57 -0.70 -0.91
C THR A 201 -9.60 -1.79 -0.65
N TYR A 202 -10.77 -1.66 -1.24
CA TYR A 202 -11.86 -2.62 -1.11
C TYR A 202 -12.18 -3.28 -2.43
N TYR A 203 -12.14 -4.61 -2.43
CA TYR A 203 -12.64 -5.46 -3.50
C TYR A 203 -13.81 -6.27 -2.97
N LYS A 204 -15.00 -6.00 -3.52
CA LYS A 204 -16.25 -6.61 -3.04
C LYS A 204 -16.13 -8.13 -2.99
N ASN A 205 -16.57 -8.71 -1.87
CA ASN A 205 -16.54 -10.15 -1.60
C ASN A 205 -15.15 -10.79 -1.73
N THR A 206 -14.07 -10.00 -1.70
CA THR A 206 -12.69 -10.51 -1.84
C THR A 206 -11.85 -10.11 -0.65
N TYR A 207 -11.49 -8.84 -0.51
CA TYR A 207 -10.73 -8.33 0.63
C TYR A 207 -10.86 -6.83 0.80
N LEU A 208 -10.58 -6.38 2.02
CA LEU A 208 -10.25 -4.99 2.37
C LEU A 208 -8.78 -4.96 2.80
N GLU A 209 -7.98 -4.06 2.22
CA GLU A 209 -6.59 -3.83 2.62
C GLU A 209 -6.43 -2.40 3.12
N VAL A 210 -5.77 -2.23 4.25
CA VAL A 210 -5.37 -0.92 4.79
C VAL A 210 -3.85 -0.82 4.80
N LYS A 211 -3.34 0.25 4.19
CA LYS A 211 -1.92 0.63 4.20
C LYS A 211 -1.78 2.04 4.75
N LEU A 212 -0.68 2.30 5.45
CA LEU A 212 -0.38 3.59 6.07
C LEU A 212 0.97 4.11 5.57
N GLN A 213 1.09 5.42 5.40
CA GLN A 213 2.36 6.10 5.17
C GLN A 213 2.57 7.07 6.33
N TYR A 214 3.60 6.83 7.15
CA TYR A 214 3.87 7.66 8.33
C TYR A 214 5.35 7.67 8.77
N LYS A 215 6.18 6.81 8.17
CA LYS A 215 7.62 6.72 8.44
C LYS A 215 8.41 7.60 7.47
N GLU A 216 8.20 7.39 6.18
CA GLU A 216 8.91 8.08 5.09
C GLU A 216 7.92 8.50 3.99
N TRP A 217 8.36 9.40 3.11
CA TRP A 217 7.58 9.83 1.97
C TRP A 217 7.47 8.72 0.92
N ASP A 218 6.24 8.52 0.42
CA ASP A 218 5.91 7.53 -0.62
C ASP A 218 6.22 6.06 -0.23
N GLU A 219 6.45 5.78 1.05
CA GLU A 219 6.63 4.44 1.59
C GLU A 219 5.37 3.97 2.33
N TRP A 220 4.73 2.92 1.80
CA TRP A 220 3.48 2.37 2.33
C TRP A 220 3.74 1.15 3.20
N GLU A 221 3.45 1.29 4.49
CA GLU A 221 3.45 0.22 5.48
C GLU A 221 2.12 -0.56 5.44
N PRO A 222 2.16 -1.89 5.28
CA PRO A 222 0.96 -2.72 5.44
C PRO A 222 0.44 -2.64 6.89
N CYS A 223 -0.84 -2.34 7.07
CA CYS A 223 -1.49 -2.36 8.38
C CYS A 223 -2.22 -3.70 8.58
N PHE A 224 -3.29 -3.94 7.83
CA PHE A 224 -4.02 -5.22 7.86
C PHE A 224 -4.77 -5.52 6.56
N THR A 225 -5.19 -6.78 6.41
CA THR A 225 -6.05 -7.24 5.31
C THR A 225 -7.14 -8.14 5.86
N ILE A 226 -8.39 -7.83 5.55
CA ILE A 226 -9.57 -8.60 5.97
C ILE A 226 -10.15 -9.28 4.74
N ASN A 227 -10.17 -10.62 4.74
CA ASN A 227 -10.72 -11.39 3.62
C ASN A 227 -12.25 -11.52 3.73
N ASN A 228 -12.94 -11.59 2.60
CA ASN A 228 -14.37 -11.86 2.49
C ASN A 228 -15.28 -10.88 3.27
N ILE A 229 -14.83 -9.64 3.48
CA ILE A 229 -15.64 -8.59 4.12
C ILE A 229 -16.66 -8.01 3.14
N SER A 230 -17.88 -7.78 3.63
CA SER A 230 -19.00 -7.23 2.85
C SER A 230 -19.44 -5.90 3.45
N ILE A 231 -19.18 -4.82 2.73
CA ILE A 231 -19.60 -3.46 3.10
C ILE A 231 -20.96 -3.20 2.41
N PRO A 232 -21.91 -2.50 3.06
CA PRO A 232 -23.18 -2.13 2.43
C PRO A 232 -22.97 -1.47 1.05
N THR A 233 -23.78 -1.85 0.06
CA THR A 233 -23.62 -1.34 -1.32
C THR A 233 -23.95 0.15 -1.47
N VAL A 234 -24.68 0.70 -0.50
CA VAL A 234 -25.01 2.12 -0.41
C VAL A 234 -24.45 2.60 0.91
N ALA A 235 -23.21 3.08 0.88
CA ALA A 235 -22.48 3.56 2.04
C ALA A 235 -21.96 4.97 1.77
N TYR A 236 -22.11 5.87 2.74
CA TYR A 236 -21.50 7.20 2.70
C TYR A 236 -20.05 7.12 3.19
N LEU A 237 -19.18 7.91 2.57
CA LEU A 237 -17.82 8.10 3.03
C LEU A 237 -17.83 9.21 4.10
N GLY A 238 -17.41 8.89 5.31
CA GLY A 238 -17.38 9.82 6.42
C GLY A 238 -16.03 9.86 7.12
N PHE A 239 -15.75 10.98 7.77
CA PHE A 239 -14.66 11.11 8.72
C PHE A 239 -15.20 11.82 9.95
N SER A 240 -14.80 11.38 11.13
CA SER A 240 -15.13 12.05 12.38
C SER A 240 -13.98 11.97 13.36
N ALA A 241 -13.98 12.85 14.34
CA ALA A 241 -13.04 12.82 15.45
C ALA A 241 -13.71 13.28 16.72
N LEU A 242 -13.14 12.86 17.85
CA LEU A 242 -13.63 13.19 19.19
C LEU A 242 -12.46 13.42 20.14
N THR A 243 -12.64 14.35 21.07
CA THR A 243 -11.74 14.55 22.20
C THR A 243 -12.54 14.47 23.50
N GLY A 244 -12.07 13.66 24.44
CA GLY A 244 -12.61 13.55 25.80
C GLY A 244 -11.94 14.54 26.76
N ASP A 245 -11.42 13.99 27.86
CA ASP A 245 -10.65 14.74 28.88
C ASP A 245 -9.22 15.07 28.41
N VAL A 246 -8.75 14.37 27.38
CA VAL A 246 -7.51 14.67 26.66
C VAL A 246 -7.87 15.10 25.23
N SER A 247 -6.91 15.71 24.54
CA SER A 247 -7.19 16.30 23.24
C SER A 247 -6.01 16.22 22.28
N ASP A 248 -6.37 16.27 21.00
CA ASP A 248 -5.49 16.48 19.85
C ASP A 248 -6.27 17.26 18.78
N ASN A 249 -5.53 17.94 17.90
CA ASN A 249 -6.06 18.34 16.61
C ASN A 249 -6.15 17.11 15.70
N HIS A 250 -7.29 16.96 15.04
CA HIS A 250 -7.51 15.92 14.02
C HIS A 250 -7.82 16.61 12.70
N ASP A 251 -6.84 16.67 11.81
CA ASP A 251 -6.94 17.38 10.53
C ASP A 251 -7.03 16.38 9.36
N VAL A 252 -7.95 16.63 8.42
CA VAL A 252 -8.00 15.97 7.11
C VAL A 252 -7.50 16.95 6.06
N ILE A 253 -6.47 16.54 5.30
CA ILE A 253 -5.77 17.39 4.32
C ILE A 253 -6.29 17.13 2.91
N SER A 254 -6.45 15.86 2.52
CA SER A 254 -7.00 15.51 1.22
C SER A 254 -7.66 14.13 1.24
N ILE A 255 -8.60 13.93 0.32
CA ILE A 255 -9.28 12.65 0.09
C ILE A 255 -9.27 12.40 -1.42
N THR A 256 -8.78 11.26 -1.84
CA THR A 256 -8.79 10.77 -3.22
C THR A 256 -9.52 9.45 -3.26
N THR A 257 -10.64 9.42 -3.96
CA THR A 257 -11.42 8.19 -4.16
C THR A 257 -11.41 7.78 -5.62
N ASN A 258 -11.15 6.50 -5.86
CA ASN A 258 -11.21 5.88 -7.17
C ASN A 258 -12.13 4.65 -7.15
N SER A 259 -12.84 4.40 -8.25
CA SER A 259 -13.48 3.11 -8.52
C SER A 259 -12.57 2.24 -9.39
N MET A 260 -12.64 0.93 -9.20
CA MET A 260 -11.76 -0.04 -9.86
C MET A 260 -12.59 -1.13 -10.56
N ASN A 261 -12.32 -1.37 -11.84
CA ASN A 261 -13.11 -2.29 -12.67
C ASN A 261 -12.72 -3.77 -12.52
N SER A 262 -11.54 -4.07 -12.00
CA SER A 262 -11.04 -5.45 -11.86
C SER A 262 -10.19 -5.61 -10.61
N VAL A 263 -10.28 -6.78 -9.98
CA VAL A 263 -9.32 -7.19 -8.94
C VAL A 263 -7.98 -7.45 -9.63
N PRO A 264 -6.87 -6.83 -9.20
CA PRO A 264 -5.56 -7.13 -9.76
C PRO A 264 -5.28 -8.62 -9.57
N PRO A 265 -4.64 -9.29 -10.56
CA PRO A 265 -4.23 -10.67 -10.39
C PRO A 265 -3.39 -10.76 -9.11
N ARG A 266 -3.81 -11.58 -8.15
CA ARG A 266 -3.06 -11.79 -6.91
C ARG A 266 -1.66 -12.25 -7.32
N VAL A 267 -0.63 -11.43 -7.10
CA VAL A 267 0.76 -11.84 -7.33
C VAL A 267 1.02 -12.97 -6.34
N GLN A 268 0.85 -14.20 -6.79
CA GLN A 268 1.37 -15.35 -6.05
C GLN A 268 2.88 -15.09 -5.97
N LYS A 269 3.39 -14.80 -4.76
CA LYS A 269 4.83 -14.91 -4.52
C LYS A 269 5.24 -16.26 -5.12
N PRO A 270 6.16 -16.29 -6.10
CA PRO A 270 6.59 -17.57 -6.64
C PRO A 270 7.01 -18.42 -5.45
N ILE A 271 6.35 -19.57 -5.30
CA ILE A 271 6.79 -20.60 -4.36
C ILE A 271 8.29 -20.74 -4.62
N PRO A 272 9.17 -20.55 -3.63
CA PRO A 272 10.59 -20.79 -3.84
C PRO A 272 10.69 -22.22 -4.35
N ARG A 273 11.00 -22.34 -5.65
CA ARG A 273 11.14 -23.62 -6.31
C ARG A 273 12.27 -24.28 -5.55
N GLN A 274 11.98 -25.33 -4.77
CA GLN A 274 13.03 -26.16 -4.20
C GLN A 274 13.86 -26.63 -5.38
N GLU A 275 15.04 -26.03 -5.56
CA GLU A 275 16.06 -26.59 -6.42
C GLU A 275 16.37 -27.96 -5.83
N SER A 276 15.85 -28.99 -6.50
CA SER A 276 16.37 -30.33 -6.34
C SER A 276 17.87 -30.24 -6.63
N ALA A 277 18.67 -30.31 -5.58
CA ALA A 277 20.11 -30.25 -5.65
C ALA A 277 20.61 -31.29 -6.66
N SER A 278 21.01 -30.86 -7.86
CA SER A 278 21.73 -31.71 -8.80
C SER A 278 23.19 -31.78 -8.36
N SER A 279 23.44 -32.44 -7.24
CA SER A 279 24.75 -32.58 -6.60
C SER A 279 25.73 -33.51 -7.34
N SER A 280 25.43 -33.95 -8.56
CA SER A 280 26.22 -34.98 -9.25
C SER A 280 27.03 -34.51 -10.46
N TRP A 281 26.86 -33.27 -10.95
CA TRP A 281 27.52 -32.83 -12.20
C TRP A 281 28.67 -31.83 -12.01
N PHE A 282 28.61 -30.98 -10.98
CA PHE A 282 29.70 -30.03 -10.67
C PHE A 282 30.94 -30.70 -10.05
N GLY A 283 30.79 -31.82 -9.34
CA GLY A 283 31.91 -32.57 -8.77
C GLY A 283 32.75 -33.34 -9.80
N LEU A 284 32.14 -33.76 -10.92
CA LEU A 284 32.85 -34.54 -11.94
C LEU A 284 33.72 -33.63 -12.83
N LEU A 285 33.28 -32.39 -13.07
CA LEU A 285 34.05 -31.37 -13.79
C LEU A 285 35.23 -30.80 -13.00
N SER A 286 35.14 -30.74 -11.66
CA SER A 286 36.26 -30.28 -10.82
C SER A 286 37.37 -31.33 -10.71
N ILE A 287 37.03 -32.63 -10.65
CA ILE A 287 37.99 -33.74 -10.64
C ILE A 287 38.76 -33.81 -11.97
N LEU A 288 38.08 -33.68 -13.11
CA LEU A 288 38.74 -33.70 -14.43
C LEU A 288 39.74 -32.56 -14.60
N LYS A 289 39.44 -31.36 -14.07
CA LYS A 289 40.37 -30.23 -14.07
C LYS A 289 41.62 -30.50 -13.22
N LEU A 290 41.46 -31.09 -12.03
CA LEU A 290 42.57 -31.43 -11.15
C LEU A 290 43.52 -32.46 -11.81
N ILE A 291 42.97 -33.50 -12.44
CA ILE A 291 43.77 -34.51 -13.14
C ILE A 291 44.56 -33.88 -14.30
N ALA A 292 43.92 -33.01 -15.09
CA ALA A 292 44.60 -32.30 -16.18
C ALA A 292 45.74 -31.40 -15.68
N THR A 293 45.53 -30.67 -14.58
CA THR A 293 46.58 -29.82 -14.00
C THR A 293 47.75 -30.63 -13.43
N ALA A 294 47.48 -31.77 -12.79
CA ALA A 294 48.52 -32.66 -12.26
C ALA A 294 49.35 -33.29 -13.39
N ALA A 295 48.70 -33.70 -14.49
CA ALA A 295 49.40 -34.20 -15.68
C ALA A 295 50.31 -33.13 -16.29
N PHE A 296 49.84 -31.88 -16.39
CA PHE A 296 50.63 -30.77 -16.92
C PHE A 296 51.86 -30.45 -16.05
N LEU A 297 51.68 -30.41 -14.72
CA LEU A 297 52.79 -30.26 -13.77
C LEU A 297 53.78 -31.43 -13.84
N GLY A 298 53.30 -32.66 -14.00
CA GLY A 298 54.15 -33.84 -14.18
C GLY A 298 55.04 -33.76 -15.42
N VAL A 299 54.48 -33.31 -16.56
CA VAL A 299 55.24 -33.10 -17.79
C VAL A 299 56.29 -31.99 -17.62
N LEU A 300 55.93 -30.87 -16.98
CA LEU A 300 56.88 -29.80 -16.68
C LEU A 300 58.05 -30.27 -15.80
N ILE A 301 57.79 -31.09 -14.78
CA ILE A 301 58.83 -31.66 -13.92
C ILE A 301 59.74 -32.60 -14.72
N LEU A 302 59.19 -33.43 -15.61
CA LEU A 302 59.98 -34.32 -16.47
C LEU A 302 60.87 -33.53 -17.44
N VAL A 303 60.32 -32.50 -18.09
CA VAL A 303 61.10 -31.60 -18.96
C VAL A 303 62.21 -30.90 -18.18
N TYR A 304 61.91 -30.40 -16.97
CA TYR A 304 62.91 -29.78 -16.11
C TYR A 304 64.01 -30.76 -15.69
N ARG A 305 63.66 -32.01 -15.33
CA ARG A 305 64.64 -33.06 -15.02
C ARG A 305 65.51 -33.43 -16.23
N MET A 306 64.93 -33.51 -17.43
CA MET A 306 65.69 -33.76 -18.66
C MET A 306 66.66 -32.62 -18.97
N TYR A 307 66.19 -31.37 -18.86
CA TYR A 307 67.03 -30.19 -19.04
C TYR A 307 68.19 -30.15 -18.04
N ARG A 308 67.92 -30.42 -16.75
CA ARG A 308 68.95 -30.49 -15.70
C ARG A 308 69.97 -31.61 -15.95
N ASN A 309 69.52 -32.79 -16.41
CA ASN A 309 70.43 -33.89 -16.76
C ASN A 309 71.28 -33.59 -18.00
N GLN A 310 70.80 -32.80 -18.97
CA GLN A 310 71.63 -32.31 -20.08
C GLN A 310 72.65 -31.26 -19.63
N SER A 311 72.27 -30.37 -18.69
CA SER A 311 73.18 -29.37 -18.10
C SER A 311 74.33 -30.00 -17.32
N ASN A 312 74.09 -31.12 -16.61
CA ASN A 312 75.11 -31.82 -15.82
C ASN A 312 76.04 -32.72 -16.65
N LYS A 313 75.85 -32.85 -17.96
CA LYS A 313 76.76 -33.56 -18.88
C LYS A 313 77.68 -32.62 -19.67
N ARG A 314 77.68 -31.32 -19.35
CA ARG A 314 78.49 -30.29 -20.02
C ARG A 314 79.59 -29.67 -19.14
N PHE A 315 79.98 -30.36 -18.07
CA PHE A 315 81.22 -30.14 -17.32
C PHE A 315 81.89 -31.47 -17.03
#